data_AF-A0A0G4NGF3-F1
#
_entry.id   AF-A0A0G4NGF3-F1
#
_cell.length_a   1.000
_cell.length_b   1.000
_cell.length_c   1.000
_cell.angle_alpha   90.00
_cell.angle_beta   90.00
_cell.angle_gamma   90.00
#
_symmetry.space_group_name_H-M   'P 1'
#
loop_
_entity.id
_entity.type
_entity.pdbx_description
1 polymer ?
#
loop_
_entity_poly.entity_id
_entity_poly.type
_entity_poly.pdbx_seq_one_letter_code
_entity_poly.pdbx_strand_id
1 'polypeptide(L)'
;MAKGGRRDAEFVFTHFEPTSGWPDGWAFMVGLLHAGYATSSTGMIISMCEEVRDPSTQVPKAMVATIFINTFAGLLFLIPLVFVLPDISELVLAQQPVPAIIKSAVGSPGAAIGLCVP
;
A
#
# COMPACT_ATOMS: atom_id res chain seq x y z
N MET A 1 -18.76 9.09 7.97
CA MET A 1 -18.90 7.62 7.98
C MET A 1 -18.84 7.14 6.54
N ALA A 2 -18.09 6.07 6.23
CA ALA A 2 -17.99 5.56 4.86
C ALA A 2 -19.40 5.17 4.35
N LYS A 3 -19.80 5.68 3.19
CA LYS A 3 -21.18 5.51 2.69
C LYS A 3 -21.51 4.05 2.34
N GLY A 4 -20.50 3.23 2.05
CA GLY A 4 -20.64 1.81 1.69
C GLY A 4 -20.53 0.80 2.85
N GLY A 5 -20.51 1.26 4.11
CA GLY A 5 -20.25 0.37 5.27
C GLY A 5 -18.76 0.16 5.55
N ARG A 6 -18.44 -0.64 6.58
CA ARG A 6 -17.07 -1.01 6.95
C ARG A 6 -16.97 -2.52 7.10
N ARG A 7 -15.85 -3.10 6.68
CA ARG A 7 -15.52 -4.51 6.96
C ARG A 7 -15.21 -4.69 8.45
N ASP A 8 -15.46 -5.87 8.95
CA ASP A 8 -15.13 -6.30 10.31
C ASP A 8 -13.63 -6.64 10.42
N ALA A 9 -13.11 -6.66 11.65
CA ALA A 9 -11.68 -6.88 11.89
C ALA A 9 -11.26 -8.31 11.51
N GLU A 10 -12.14 -9.30 11.63
CA GLU A 10 -11.85 -10.66 11.19
C GLU A 10 -11.63 -10.68 9.68
N PHE A 11 -12.54 -10.09 8.90
CA PHE A 11 -12.32 -9.93 7.46
C PHE A 11 -10.99 -9.23 7.13
N VAL A 12 -10.68 -8.12 7.79
CA VAL A 12 -9.46 -7.31 7.48
C VAL A 12 -8.16 -8.09 7.71
N PHE A 13 -8.10 -8.94 8.74
CA PHE A 13 -6.85 -9.61 9.14
C PHE A 13 -6.76 -11.08 8.74
N THR A 14 -7.88 -11.75 8.43
CA THR A 14 -7.90 -13.19 8.16
C THR A 14 -8.45 -13.57 6.79
N HIS A 15 -9.24 -12.70 6.14
CA HIS A 15 -9.85 -13.04 4.86
C HIS A 15 -8.82 -13.05 3.73
N PHE A 16 -8.74 -14.17 3.02
CA PHE A 16 -7.89 -14.32 1.85
C PHE A 16 -8.64 -15.11 0.77
N GLU A 17 -8.87 -14.47 -0.37
CA GLU A 17 -9.58 -15.06 -1.51
C GLU A 17 -8.75 -14.89 -2.79
N PRO A 18 -7.94 -15.88 -3.18
CA PRO A 18 -7.10 -15.81 -4.37
C PRO A 18 -7.94 -16.07 -5.64
N THR A 19 -8.02 -15.07 -6.52
CA THR A 19 -8.70 -15.18 -7.83
C THR A 19 -7.75 -15.42 -9.00
N SER A 20 -6.45 -15.56 -8.72
CA SER A 20 -5.39 -15.62 -9.74
C SER A 20 -5.27 -16.97 -10.46
N GLY A 21 -5.89 -18.04 -9.93
CA GLY A 21 -5.77 -19.41 -10.44
C GLY A 21 -4.50 -20.15 -10.02
N TRP A 22 -3.63 -19.52 -9.21
CA TRP A 22 -2.44 -20.15 -8.63
C TRP A 22 -2.76 -20.77 -7.26
N PRO A 23 -1.97 -21.75 -6.79
CA PRO A 23 -2.09 -22.24 -5.42
C PRO A 23 -1.97 -21.09 -4.41
N ASP A 24 -2.74 -21.15 -3.33
CA ASP A 24 -2.90 -20.07 -2.34
C ASP A 24 -1.57 -19.47 -1.87
N GLY A 25 -0.59 -20.32 -1.56
CA GLY A 25 0.74 -19.88 -1.12
C GLY A 25 1.48 -19.07 -2.19
N TRP A 26 1.33 -19.41 -3.47
CA TRP A 26 1.94 -18.65 -4.56
C TRP A 26 1.17 -17.35 -4.85
N ALA A 27 -0.15 -17.38 -4.77
CA ALA A 27 -0.98 -16.17 -4.88
C ALA A 27 -0.61 -15.13 -3.79
N PHE A 28 -0.33 -15.60 -2.57
CA PHE A 28 0.19 -14.75 -1.49
C PHE A 28 1.55 -14.12 -1.86
N MET A 29 2.49 -14.90 -2.40
CA MET A 29 3.81 -14.39 -2.82
C MET A 29 3.71 -13.36 -3.94
N VAL A 30 2.78 -13.53 -4.89
CA VAL A 30 2.50 -12.53 -5.93
C VAL A 30 1.99 -11.24 -5.31
N GLY A 31 1.16 -11.31 -4.26
CA GLY A 31 0.70 -10.14 -3.51
C GLY A 31 1.84 -9.34 -2.86
N LEU A 32 2.93 -9.99 -2.43
CA LEU A 32 4.10 -9.33 -1.84
C LEU A 32 4.89 -8.47 -2.84
N LEU A 33 4.67 -8.64 -4.14
CA LEU A 33 5.36 -7.86 -5.18
C LEU A 33 5.16 -6.35 -4.99
N HIS A 34 3.97 -5.94 -4.54
CA HIS A 34 3.66 -4.52 -4.28
C HIS A 34 4.53 -3.94 -3.16
N ALA A 35 4.76 -4.70 -2.09
CA ALA A 35 5.66 -4.31 -1.02
C ALA A 35 7.11 -4.22 -1.53
N GLY A 36 7.52 -5.13 -2.41
CA GLY A 36 8.82 -5.06 -3.11
C GLY A 36 9.00 -3.75 -3.87
N TYR A 37 8.02 -3.36 -4.69
CA TYR A 37 8.05 -2.09 -5.42
C TYR A 37 8.16 -0.88 -4.50
N ALA A 38 7.42 -0.84 -3.38
CA ALA A 38 7.49 0.25 -2.41
C ALA A 38 8.89 0.44 -1.81
N THR A 39 9.66 -0.64 -1.67
CA THR A 39 11.04 -0.59 -1.12
C THR A 39 12.13 -0.39 -2.16
N SER A 40 11.81 -0.53 -3.45
CA SER A 40 12.80 -0.49 -4.54
C SER A 40 13.56 0.84 -4.66
N SER A 41 12.94 1.95 -4.25
CA SER A 41 13.55 3.29 -4.30
C SER A 41 14.67 3.50 -3.27
N THR A 42 14.81 2.61 -2.27
CA THR A 42 15.83 2.73 -1.21
C THR A 42 17.26 2.73 -1.78
N GLY A 43 17.47 2.09 -2.94
CA GLY A 43 18.77 2.09 -3.62
C GLY A 43 19.26 3.47 -4.07
N MET A 44 18.35 4.42 -4.27
CA MET A 44 18.69 5.80 -4.66
C MET A 44 19.47 6.54 -3.56
N ILE A 45 19.36 6.13 -2.30
CA ILE A 45 20.14 6.73 -1.19
C ILE A 45 21.64 6.62 -1.47
N ILE A 46 22.08 5.53 -2.11
CA ILE A 46 23.50 5.31 -2.42
C ILE A 46 23.99 6.30 -3.49
N SER A 47 23.14 6.72 -4.43
CA SER A 47 23.51 7.71 -5.45
C SER A 47 23.80 9.11 -4.88
N MET A 48 23.33 9.41 -3.67
CA MET A 48 23.51 10.70 -3.00
C MET A 48 24.63 10.65 -1.93
N CYS A 49 25.54 9.68 -2.01
CA CYS A 49 26.62 9.55 -1.02
C CYS A 49 27.57 10.76 -1.03
N GLU A 50 27.70 11.47 -2.15
CA GLU A 50 28.60 12.62 -2.29
C GLU A 50 28.09 13.85 -1.51
N GLU A 51 26.77 13.96 -1.33
CA GLU A 51 26.08 15.06 -0.66
C GLU A 51 25.92 14.83 0.86
N VAL A 52 26.27 13.63 1.35
CA VAL A 52 26.07 13.23 2.75
C VAL A 52 27.34 13.42 3.58
N ARG A 53 27.20 14.08 4.73
CA ARG A 53 28.29 14.22 5.71
C ARG A 53 28.56 12.87 6.40
N ASP A 54 29.76 12.32 6.22
CA ASP A 54 30.15 10.97 6.65
C ASP A 54 29.25 9.85 6.07
N PRO A 55 29.40 9.54 4.77
CA PRO A 55 28.57 8.56 4.08
C PRO A 55 28.75 7.14 4.64
N SER A 56 29.92 6.83 5.21
CA SER A 56 30.24 5.50 5.74
C SER A 56 29.34 5.07 6.90
N THR A 57 28.82 6.03 7.67
CA THR A 57 27.92 5.75 8.80
C THR A 57 26.48 6.21 8.56
N GLN A 58 26.26 7.33 7.86
CA GLN A 58 24.93 7.89 7.67
C GLN A 58 24.11 7.14 6.61
N VAL A 59 24.73 6.70 5.51
CA VAL A 59 24.02 6.03 4.41
C VAL A 59 23.45 4.67 4.86
N PRO A 60 24.20 3.79 5.55
CA PRO A 60 23.63 2.54 6.07
C PRO A 60 22.49 2.77 7.08
N LYS A 61 22.62 3.80 7.95
CA LYS A 61 21.56 4.16 8.90
C LYS A 61 20.30 4.64 8.18
N ALA A 62 20.45 5.48 7.16
CA ALA A 62 19.35 5.97 6.36
C ALA A 62 18.62 4.84 5.62
N MET A 63 19.35 3.87 5.05
CA MET A 63 18.74 2.70 4.40
C MET A 63 17.86 1.90 5.36
N VAL A 64 18.35 1.62 6.57
CA VAL A 64 17.59 0.90 7.59
C VAL A 64 16.38 1.72 8.07
N ALA A 65 16.56 3.02 8.31
CA ALA A 65 15.48 3.91 8.73
C ALA A 65 14.35 3.96 7.69
N THR A 66 14.69 4.02 6.40
CA THR A 66 13.71 4.02 5.30
C THR A 66 12.84 2.76 5.31
N ILE A 67 13.41 1.58 5.59
CA ILE A 67 12.63 0.33 5.69
C ILE A 67 11.58 0.43 6.81
N PHE A 68 11.98 0.91 7.99
CA PHE A 68 11.05 1.08 9.11
C PHE A 68 9.96 2.10 8.78
N ILE A 69 10.33 3.28 8.28
CA ILE A 69 9.38 4.34 7.93
C ILE A 69 8.39 3.84 6.87
N ASN A 70 8.86 3.17 5.82
CA ASN A 70 8.01 2.63 4.77
C ASN A 70 7.06 1.54 5.31
N THR A 71 7.53 0.70 6.23
CA THR A 71 6.70 -0.32 6.87
C THR A 71 5.57 0.32 7.69
N PHE A 72 5.89 1.28 8.56
CA PHE A 72 4.88 1.93 9.40
C PHE A 72 3.91 2.79 8.60
N ALA A 73 4.41 3.58 7.63
CA ALA A 73 3.57 4.38 6.75
C ALA A 73 2.64 3.50 5.91
N GLY A 74 3.17 2.40 5.36
CA GLY A 74 2.40 1.40 4.63
C GLY A 74 1.28 0.79 5.47
N LEU A 75 1.57 0.37 6.71
CA LEU A 75 0.55 -0.17 7.62
C LEU A 75 -0.53 0.85 7.98
N LEU A 76 -0.12 2.09 8.29
CA LEU A 76 -1.05 3.18 8.62
C LEU A 76 -1.96 3.55 7.45
N PHE A 77 -1.48 3.39 6.22
CA PHE A 77 -2.27 3.64 5.01
C PHE A 77 -3.16 2.44 4.65
N LEU A 78 -2.62 1.22 4.66
CA LEU A 78 -3.31 0.02 4.20
C LEU A 78 -4.42 -0.41 5.17
N ILE A 79 -4.19 -0.38 6.49
CA ILE A 79 -5.18 -0.87 7.46
C ILE A 79 -6.52 -0.13 7.30
N PRO A 80 -6.59 1.22 7.36
CA PRO A 80 -7.85 1.95 7.18
C PRO A 80 -8.48 1.73 5.80
N LEU A 81 -7.65 1.53 4.77
CA LEU A 81 -8.11 1.33 3.40
C LEU A 81 -8.82 -0.02 3.21
N VAL A 82 -8.34 -1.09 3.86
CA VAL A 82 -9.01 -2.41 3.87
C VAL A 82 -10.32 -2.37 4.67
N PHE A 83 -10.42 -1.53 5.72
CA PHE A 83 -11.67 -1.35 6.46
C PHE A 83 -12.80 -0.73 5.63
N VAL A 84 -12.47 0.08 4.62
CA VAL A 84 -13.45 0.73 3.72
C VAL A 84 -13.49 0.07 2.35
N LEU A 85 -12.92 -1.12 2.22
CA LEU A 85 -12.82 -1.84 0.97
C LEU A 85 -14.23 -2.22 0.44
N PRO A 86 -14.59 -1.80 -0.78
CA PRO A 86 -15.79 -2.28 -1.47
C PRO A 86 -15.63 -3.76 -1.84
N ASP A 87 -16.56 -4.30 -2.62
CA ASP A 87 -16.48 -5.70 -3.02
C ASP A 87 -15.26 -5.98 -3.90
N ILE A 88 -14.60 -7.13 -3.69
CA ILE A 88 -13.38 -7.49 -4.43
C ILE A 88 -13.69 -7.64 -5.92
N SER A 89 -14.87 -8.15 -6.28
CA SER A 89 -15.27 -8.31 -7.69
C SER A 89 -15.37 -6.97 -8.43
N GLU A 90 -15.83 -5.91 -7.76
CA GLU A 90 -15.88 -4.56 -8.31
C GLU A 90 -14.47 -3.97 -8.52
N LEU A 91 -13.54 -4.27 -7.61
CA LEU A 91 -12.16 -3.77 -7.67
C LEU A 91 -11.32 -4.46 -8.75
N VAL A 92 -11.55 -5.75 -8.99
CA VAL A 92 -10.86 -6.49 -10.06
C VAL A 92 -11.22 -5.94 -11.44
N LEU A 93 -12.44 -5.42 -11.61
CA LEU A 93 -12.88 -4.77 -12.84
C LEU A 93 -12.40 -3.31 -12.95
N ALA A 94 -11.93 -2.71 -11.86
CA ALA A 94 -11.43 -1.34 -11.86
C ALA A 94 -9.99 -1.28 -12.40
N GLN A 95 -9.74 -0.36 -13.34
CA GLN A 95 -8.38 -0.14 -13.86
C GLN A 95 -7.40 0.36 -12.80
N GLN A 96 -7.90 1.07 -11.78
CA GLN A 96 -7.13 1.62 -10.67
C GLN A 96 -7.93 1.42 -9.37
N PRO A 97 -7.49 0.54 -8.46
CA PRO A 97 -8.28 0.18 -7.28
C PRO A 97 -8.27 1.29 -6.22
N VAL A 98 -7.16 1.99 -6.00
CA VAL A 98 -7.04 2.99 -4.93
C VAL A 98 -8.03 4.17 -5.09
N PRO A 99 -8.14 4.83 -6.26
CA PRO A 99 -9.13 5.89 -6.45
C PRO A 99 -10.58 5.39 -6.32
N ALA A 100 -10.85 4.15 -6.74
CA ALA A 100 -12.18 3.54 -6.62
C ALA A 100 -12.58 3.34 -5.14
N ILE A 101 -11.65 2.84 -4.32
CA ILE A 101 -11.85 2.65 -2.86
C ILE A 101 -12.08 3.99 -2.18
N ILE A 102 -11.23 4.99 -2.45
CA ILE A 102 -11.35 6.33 -1.83
C ILE A 102 -12.65 7.01 -2.27
N LYS A 103 -13.04 6.90 -3.54
CA LYS A 103 -14.32 7.42 -4.03
C LYS A 103 -15.51 6.76 -3.33
N SER A 104 -15.46 5.44 -3.11
CA SER A 104 -16.50 4.71 -2.37
C SER A 104 -16.57 5.16 -0.90
N ALA A 105 -15.43 5.37 -0.26
CA ALA A 105 -15.36 5.81 1.14
C ALA A 105 -15.85 7.26 1.33
N VAL A 106 -15.43 8.19 0.47
CA VAL A 106 -15.71 9.63 0.60
C VAL A 106 -17.05 10.03 -0.05
N GLY A 107 -17.47 9.30 -1.09
CA GLY A 107 -18.73 9.55 -1.80
C GLY A 107 -18.75 10.82 -2.66
N SER A 108 -17.58 11.41 -2.93
CA SER A 108 -17.41 12.58 -3.82
C SER A 108 -16.23 12.35 -4.77
N PRO A 109 -16.42 12.45 -6.10
CA PRO A 109 -15.34 12.32 -7.08
C PRO A 109 -14.24 13.38 -6.91
N GLY A 110 -14.59 14.62 -6.58
CA GLY A 110 -13.62 15.72 -6.44
C GLY A 110 -12.69 15.55 -5.23
N ALA A 111 -13.23 15.04 -4.10
CA ALA A 111 -12.43 14.75 -2.92
C ALA A 111 -11.54 13.50 -3.12
N ALA A 112 -12.03 12.50 -3.86
CA ALA A 112 -11.22 11.33 -4.21
C ALA A 112 -10.03 11.70 -5.09
N ILE A 113 -10.22 12.58 -6.09
CA ILE A 113 -9.12 13.12 -6.89
C ILE A 113 -8.16 13.91 -6.00
N GLY A 114 -8.67 14.84 -5.17
CA GLY A 114 -7.82 15.64 -4.28
C GLY A 114 -6.96 14.83 -3.30
N LEU A 115 -7.41 13.63 -2.89
CA LEU A 115 -6.65 12.71 -2.03
C LEU A 115 -5.68 11.81 -2.80
N CYS A 116 -5.83 11.67 -4.11
CA CYS A 116 -4.97 10.84 -4.97
C CYS A 116 -3.92 11.65 -5.74
N VAL A 117 -3.96 12.98 -5.66
CA VAL A 117 -2.96 13.86 -6.28
C VAL A 117 -1.74 13.93 -5.33
N PRO A 118 -0.52 13.64 -5.82
CA PRO A 118 0.71 13.69 -5.02
C PRO A 118 1.12 15.12 -4.63
#